data_AF-A0A3M2Y8I0-F1
#
_entry.id   AF-A0A3M2Y8I0-F1
#
_cell.length_a   1.000
_cell.length_b   1.000
_cell.length_c   1.000
_cell.angle_alpha   90.00
_cell.angle_beta   90.00
_cell.angle_gamma   90.00
#
_symmetry.space_group_name_H-M   'P 1'
#
loop_
_entity.id
_entity.type
_entity.pdbx_description
1 polymer ?
#
loop_
_entity_poly.entity_id
_entity_poly.type
_entity_poly.pdbx_seq_one_letter_code
_entity_poly.pdbx_strand_id
1 'polypeptide(L)' 'MITLTLAALAGSTATFSYATSTLRCGSQLVSTGDRAFEVQQKCGEPVSQEVLGTQETFNSTYRRSEAVRIEEWVY' A
#
# COMPACT_ATOMS: atom_id res chain seq x y z
N MET A 1 -2.48 -32.08 -49.12
CA MET A 1 -1.41 -31.17 -48.68
C MET A 1 -1.96 -29.77 -48.63
N ILE A 2 -2.16 -29.19 -47.43
CA ILE A 2 -2.14 -27.75 -47.15
C ILE A 2 -1.94 -27.66 -45.63
N THR A 3 -0.71 -27.34 -45.23
CA THR A 3 -0.32 -27.03 -43.85
C THR A 3 -0.65 -25.57 -43.58
N LEU A 4 -1.57 -25.26 -42.66
CA LEU A 4 -1.77 -23.88 -42.21
C LEU A 4 -0.90 -23.63 -40.98
N THR A 5 0.02 -22.69 -41.15
CA THR A 5 1.06 -22.25 -40.22
C THR A 5 0.49 -21.66 -38.94
N LEU A 6 0.94 -22.17 -37.80
CA LEU A 6 0.66 -21.65 -36.47
C LEU A 6 1.43 -20.34 -36.28
N ALA A 7 0.74 -19.19 -36.38
CA ALA A 7 1.33 -17.89 -36.08
C ALA A 7 1.47 -17.74 -34.56
N ALA A 8 2.68 -17.92 -34.04
CA ALA A 8 3.00 -17.64 -32.65
C ALA A 8 3.04 -16.11 -32.43
N LEU A 9 1.94 -15.53 -31.93
CA LEU A 9 1.97 -14.18 -31.38
C LEU A 9 2.78 -14.21 -30.09
N ALA A 10 4.06 -13.83 -30.18
CA ALA A 10 4.89 -13.51 -29.02
C ALA A 10 4.41 -12.18 -28.42
N GLY A 11 3.31 -12.22 -27.68
CA GLY A 11 2.81 -11.09 -26.91
C GLY A 11 3.78 -10.78 -25.77
N SER A 12 4.46 -9.63 -25.85
CA SER A 12 5.27 -9.11 -24.74
C SER A 12 4.33 -8.69 -23.61
N THR A 13 4.18 -9.53 -22.59
CA THR A 13 3.46 -9.16 -21.37
C THR A 13 4.29 -8.13 -20.61
N ALA A 14 3.95 -6.85 -20.72
CA ALA A 14 4.51 -5.81 -19.87
C ALA A 14 4.11 -6.13 -18.42
N THR A 15 5.06 -6.55 -17.59
CA THR A 15 4.83 -6.75 -16.16
C THR A 15 4.84 -5.38 -15.48
N PHE A 16 3.67 -4.94 -15.03
CA PHE A 16 3.56 -3.76 -14.17
C PHE A 16 4.09 -4.12 -12.78
N SER A 17 5.22 -3.53 -12.39
CA SER A 17 5.73 -3.63 -11.02
C SER A 17 5.11 -2.53 -10.17
N TYR A 18 4.22 -2.92 -9.24
CA TYR A 18 3.76 -2.03 -8.17
C TYR A 18 4.77 -2.10 -7.03
N ALA A 19 5.40 -0.96 -6.71
CA ALA A 19 6.25 -0.87 -5.54
C ALA A 19 5.34 -0.86 -4.29
N THR A 20 5.33 -1.96 -3.54
CA THR A 20 4.74 -1.98 -2.20
C THR A 20 5.75 -1.42 -1.21
N SER A 21 5.38 -0.37 -0.47
CA SER A 21 6.26 0.17 0.56
C SER A 21 6.13 -0.71 1.81
N THR A 22 7.24 -1.32 2.21
CA THR A 22 7.32 -2.19 3.39
C THR A 22 8.40 -1.70 4.35
N LEU A 23 8.12 -1.79 5.65
CA LEU A 23 9.05 -1.48 6.73
C LEU A 23 9.32 -2.76 7.53
N ARG A 24 10.59 -3.03 7.84
CA ARG A 24 10.97 -4.19 8.64
C ARG A 24 11.16 -3.80 10.10
N CYS A 25 10.41 -4.45 10.98
CA CYS A 25 10.50 -4.32 12.42
C CYS A 25 11.01 -5.63 13.02
N GLY A 26 12.34 -5.75 13.15
CA GLY A 26 12.99 -7.00 13.54
C GLY A 26 12.76 -8.12 12.52
N SER A 27 12.04 -9.17 12.91
CA SER A 27 11.64 -10.29 12.04
C SER A 27 10.30 -10.08 11.33
N GLN A 28 9.53 -9.05 11.70
CA GLN A 28 8.20 -8.77 11.17
C GLN A 28 8.24 -7.72 10.07
N LEU A 29 7.22 -7.72 9.21
CA LEU A 29 7.06 -6.75 8.12
C LEU A 29 5.73 -6.00 8.27
N VAL A 30 5.81 -4.68 8.13
CA VAL A 30 4.69 -3.77 8.00
C VAL A 30 4.57 -3.37 6.53
N SER A 31 3.36 -3.32 6.00
CA SER A 31 3.08 -2.89 4.62
C SER A 31 2.15 -1.70 4.58
N THR A 32 2.17 -0.97 3.46
CA THR A 32 1.20 0.10 3.22
C THR A 32 -0.23 -0.46 3.31
N GLY A 33 -1.07 0.15 4.13
CA GLY A 33 -2.45 -0.28 4.37
C GLY A 33 -2.66 -1.11 5.64
N ASP A 34 -1.58 -1.53 6.33
CA ASP A 34 -1.68 -2.10 7.67
C ASP A 34 -2.33 -1.09 8.63
N ARG A 35 -3.14 -1.58 9.57
CA ARG A 35 -3.79 -0.73 10.58
C ARG A 35 -2.79 -0.32 11.64
N ALA A 36 -2.98 0.86 12.24
CA ALA A 36 -2.07 1.40 13.26
C ALA A 36 -1.78 0.40 14.41
N PHE A 37 -2.79 -0.34 14.88
CA PHE A 37 -2.58 -1.35 15.94
C PHE A 37 -1.72 -2.54 15.48
N GLU A 38 -1.76 -2.91 14.20
CA GLU A 38 -0.94 -3.98 13.64
C GLU A 38 0.52 -3.52 13.56
N VAL A 39 0.75 -2.27 13.18
CA VAL A 39 2.08 -1.65 13.20
C VAL A 39 2.65 -1.65 14.62
N GLN A 40 1.87 -1.19 15.61
CA GLN A 40 2.31 -1.16 16.99
C GLN A 40 2.56 -2.56 17.57
N GLN A 41 1.76 -3.57 17.19
CA GLN A 41 2.00 -4.96 17.59
C GLN A 41 3.29 -5.52 16.96
N LYS A 42 3.60 -5.15 15.71
CA LYS A 42 4.78 -5.64 14.98
C LYS A 42 6.07 -4.93 15.39
N CYS A 43 6.00 -3.62 15.63
CA CYS A 43 7.17 -2.75 15.85
C CYS A 43 7.38 -2.34 17.31
N GLY A 44 6.38 -2.49 18.17
CA GLY A 44 6.42 -2.04 19.56
C GLY A 44 6.01 -0.58 19.70
N GLU A 45 6.52 0.08 20.74
CA GLU A 45 6.25 1.50 21.00
C GLU A 45 7.14 2.38 20.11
N PRO A 46 6.59 3.39 19.41
CA PRO A 46 7.38 4.32 18.61
C PRO A 46 8.30 5.20 19.48
N VAL A 47 9.41 5.63 18.90
CA VAL A 47 10.30 6.65 19.47
C VAL A 47 9.60 8.01 19.54
N SER A 48 8.80 8.34 18.53
CA SER A 48 7.95 9.54 18.52
C SER A 48 6.67 9.33 17.74
N GLN A 49 5.58 9.93 18.22
CA GLN A 49 4.29 9.97 17.55
C GLN A 49 3.78 11.42 17.57
N GLU A 50 3.67 12.03 16.39
CA GLU A 50 3.24 13.42 16.23
C GLU A 50 2.00 13.53 15.35
N VAL A 51 1.05 14.37 15.74
CA VAL A 51 -0.13 14.66 14.92
C VAL A 51 0.21 15.81 13.97
N LEU A 52 0.39 15.51 12.69
CA LEU A 52 0.72 16.52 11.68
C LEU A 52 -0.49 17.39 11.31
N GLY A 53 -1.71 16.88 11.50
CA GLY A 53 -2.92 17.66 11.29
C GLY A 53 -4.13 16.83 10.90
N THR A 54 -5.03 17.44 10.14
CA THR A 54 -6.25 16.80 9.65
C THR A 54 -6.41 17.12 8.18
N GLN A 55 -6.67 16.09 7.37
CA GLN A 55 -6.90 16.20 5.94
C GLN A 55 -8.34 15.84 5.63
N GLU A 56 -9.02 16.64 4.82
CA GLU A 56 -10.33 16.25 4.30
C GLU A 56 -10.17 15.23 3.17
N THR A 57 -10.73 14.05 3.36
CA THR A 57 -10.84 13.00 2.33
C THR A 57 -12.28 12.97 1.82
N PHE A 58 -12.45 12.96 0.50
CA PHE A 58 -13.76 12.82 -0.11
C PHE A 58 -14.09 11.35 -0.35
N ASN A 59 -15.11 10.84 0.33
CA ASN A 59 -15.65 9.51 0.10
C ASN A 59 -16.71 9.57 -1.00
N SER A 60 -16.37 9.09 -2.20
CA SER A 60 -17.27 9.10 -3.37
C SER A 60 -18.49 8.19 -3.20
N THR A 61 -18.36 7.08 -2.47
CA THR A 61 -19.44 6.12 -2.20
C THR A 61 -20.56 6.77 -1.38
N TYR A 62 -20.22 7.55 -0.37
CA TYR A 62 -21.19 8.20 0.52
C TYR A 62 -21.40 9.69 0.22
N ARG A 63 -20.76 10.22 -0.84
CA ARG A 63 -20.71 11.65 -1.21
C ARG A 63 -20.51 12.57 0.01
N ARG A 64 -19.51 12.27 0.81
CA ARG A 64 -19.21 12.98 2.07
C ARG A 64 -17.73 13.29 2.17
N SER A 65 -17.40 14.49 2.67
CA SER A 65 -16.06 14.81 3.14
C SER A 65 -15.89 14.34 4.58
N GLU A 66 -14.80 13.64 4.85
CA GLU A 66 -14.42 13.17 6.18
C GLU A 66 -13.06 13.76 6.53
N ALA A 67 -12.99 14.40 7.69
CA ALA A 67 -11.78 14.95 8.23
C ALA A 67 -10.98 13.81 8.90
N VAL A 68 -9.90 13.36 8.25
CA VAL A 68 -9.05 12.27 8.71
C VAL A 68 -7.81 12.86 9.37
N ARG A 69 -7.54 12.46 10.62
CA ARG A 69 -6.31 12.86 11.32
C ARG A 69 -5.10 12.18 10.67
N ILE A 70 -4.06 12.95 10.40
CA ILE A 70 -2.78 12.46 9.89
C ILE A 70 -1.77 12.52 11.03
N GLU A 71 -1.06 11.40 11.22
CA GLU A 71 -0.05 11.23 12.26
C GLU A 71 1.25 10.73 11.64
N GLU A 72 2.38 11.15 12.19
CA GLU A 72 3.72 10.68 11.86
C GLU A 72 4.30 9.91 13.03
N TRP A 73 4.81 8.72 12.74
CA TRP A 73 5.30 7.77 13.74
C TRP A 73 6.73 7.38 13.36
N VAL A 74 7.66 7.44 14.32
CA VAL A 74 9.07 7.10 14.14
C VAL A 74 9.41 5.89 15.00
N TYR A 75 10.05 4.89 14.40
CA TYR A 75 10.44 3.61 15.02
C TYR A 75 11.94 3.36 14.90
#